data_AF-A0A3C0TVK1-F1
#
_entry.id   AF-A0A3C0TVK1-F1
#
_cell.length_a   1.000
_cell.length_b   1.000
_cell.length_c   1.000
_cell.angle_alpha   90.00
_cell.angle_beta   90.00
_cell.angle_gamma   90.00
#
_symmetry.space_group_name_H-M   'P 1'
#
loop_
_entity.id
_entity.type
_entity.pdbx_description
1 polymer ?
#
loop_
_entity_poly.entity_id
_entity_poly.type
_entity_poly.pdbx_seq_one_letter_code
_entity_poly.pdbx_strand_id
1 'polypeptide(L)' 'PVALGVYFCECAARGLGIELRWEGEGVDETGIDSKTGKTLIRVSPKFFRPAEVDLLVGRPDKAREKL' A
#
# COMPACT_ATOMS: atom_id res chain seq x y z
N PRO A 1 -9.35 1.87 -5.24
CA PRO A 1 -8.64 0.65 -4.77
C PRO A 1 -7.13 0.84 -4.45
N VAL A 2 -6.70 2.02 -3.97
CA VAL A 2 -5.27 2.28 -3.65
C VAL A 2 -4.96 2.14 -2.15
N ALA A 3 -6.00 2.10 -1.30
CA ALA A 3 -5.89 2.19 0.16
C ALA A 3 -5.13 1.03 0.85
N LEU A 4 -5.24 -0.20 0.35
CA LEU A 4 -4.55 -1.36 0.94
C LEU A 4 -3.05 -1.36 0.65
N GLY A 5 -2.66 -0.94 -0.56
CA GLY A 5 -1.25 -0.79 -0.94
C GLY A 5 -0.58 0.31 -0.10
N VAL A 6 -1.27 1.44 0.08
CA VAL A 6 -0.83 2.56 0.92
C VAL A 6 -0.57 2.10 2.35
N TYR A 7 -1.51 1.37 2.97
CA TYR A 7 -1.35 0.89 4.34
C TYR A 7 -0.11 -0.02 4.51
N PHE A 8 0.14 -0.94 3.57
CA PHE A 8 1.33 -1.79 3.64
C PHE A 8 2.63 -0.97 3.56
N CYS A 9 2.68 0.00 2.65
CA CYS A 9 3.82 0.91 2.51
C CYS A 9 4.05 1.74 3.78
N GLU A 10 2.99 2.25 4.40
CA GLU A 10 3.07 3.00 5.67
C GLU A 10 3.60 2.14 6.82
N CYS A 11 3.09 0.92 6.96
CA CYS A 11 3.59 -0.03 7.97
C CYS A 11 5.07 -0.33 7.77
N ALA A 12 5.49 -0.58 6.53
CA ALA A 12 6.89 -0.82 6.20
C ALA A 12 7.78 0.41 6.50
N ALA A 13 7.35 1.60 6.10
CA ALA A 13 8.07 2.84 6.36
C ALA A 13 8.19 3.12 7.86
N ARG A 14 7.13 2.89 8.64
CA ARG A 14 7.14 3.05 10.10
C ARG A 14 8.15 2.11 10.76
N GLY A 15 8.26 0.88 10.26
CA GLY A 15 9.31 -0.07 10.70
C GLY A 15 10.74 0.42 10.47
N LEU A 16 10.93 1.36 9.53
CA LEU A 16 12.20 2.01 9.23
C LEU A 16 12.34 3.40 9.88
N GLY A 17 11.39 3.82 10.73
CA GLY A 17 11.38 5.13 11.37
C GLY A 17 11.04 6.30 10.43
N ILE A 18 10.48 5.99 9.26
CA ILE A 18 10.01 6.96 8.25
C ILE A 18 8.52 7.19 8.44
N GLU A 19 8.13 8.47 8.47
CA GLU A 19 6.73 8.87 8.52
C GLU A 19 6.31 9.37 7.13
N LEU A 20 5.48 8.58 6.44
CA LEU A 20 5.00 8.94 5.11
C LEU A 20 3.82 9.90 5.19
N ARG A 21 3.87 10.94 4.36
CA ARG A 21 2.74 11.79 3.97
C ARG A 21 2.39 11.48 2.53
N TRP A 22 1.10 11.35 2.24
CA TRP A 22 0.60 11.12 0.89
C TRP A 22 0.02 12.41 0.30
N GLU A 23 0.32 12.65 -0.97
CA GLU A 23 -0.18 13.77 -1.76
C GLU A 23 -0.52 13.32 -3.18
N GLY A 24 -1.54 13.95 -3.77
CA GLY A 24 -2.08 13.56 -5.07
C GLY A 24 -3.09 12.42 -4.95
N GLU A 25 -3.61 11.97 -6.09
CA GLU A 25 -4.60 10.90 -6.16
C GLU A 25 -4.33 10.00 -7.37
N GLY A 26 -4.65 8.72 -7.24
CA GLY A 26 -4.55 7.76 -8.34
C GLY A 26 -3.12 7.61 -8.88
N VAL A 27 -2.91 7.91 -10.16
CA VAL A 27 -1.58 7.79 -10.81
C VAL A 27 -0.61 8.89 -10.41
N ASP A 28 -1.13 10.02 -9.92
CA ASP A 28 -0.34 11.16 -9.46
C ASP A 28 -0.08 11.11 -7.95
N GLU A 29 -0.52 10.05 -7.27
CA GLU A 29 -0.29 9.84 -5.84
C GLU A 29 1.20 9.56 -5.56
N THR A 30 1.73 10.24 -4.54
CA THR A 30 3.12 10.13 -4.11
C THR A 30 3.24 10.00 -2.60
N GLY A 31 4.19 9.16 -2.16
CA GLY A 31 4.55 8.99 -0.75
C GLY A 31 5.83 9.76 -0.44
N ILE A 32 5.73 10.71 0.48
CA ILE A 32 6.79 11.66 0.83
C ILE A 32 7.21 11.43 2.28
N ASP A 33 8.50 11.36 2.55
CA ASP A 33 9.00 11.36 3.93
C ASP A 33 8.76 12.74 4.56
N SER A 34 7.92 12.78 5.59
CA SER A 34 7.50 14.00 6.28
C SER A 34 8.65 14.77 6.91
N LYS A 35 9.75 14.10 7.27
CA LYS A 35 10.91 14.75 7.92
C LYS A 35 11.85 15.39 6.91
N THR A 36 12.05 14.74 5.77
CA THR A 36 13.06 15.16 4.78
C THR A 36 12.47 15.84 3.55
N GLY A 37 11.15 15.72 3.34
CA GLY A 37 10.46 16.19 2.14
C GLY A 37 10.79 15.39 0.88
N LYS A 38 11.53 14.28 0.99
CA LYS A 38 11.92 13.45 -0.16
C LYS A 38 10.75 12.58 -0.60
N THR A 39 10.45 12.57 -1.89
CA THR A 39 9.55 11.57 -2.47
C THR A 39 10.22 10.20 -2.46
N LEU A 40 9.63 9.25 -1.75
CA LEU A 40 10.11 7.87 -1.66
C LEU A 40 9.28 6.90 -2.52
N ILE A 41 8.00 7.23 -2.76
CA ILE A 41 7.06 6.36 -3.49
C ILE A 41 6.36 7.18 -4.58
N ARG A 42 6.18 6.58 -5.76
CA ARG A 42 5.35 7.11 -6.85
C ARG A 42 4.56 5.97 -7.49
N VAL A 43 3.35 6.27 -7.95
CA VAL A 43 2.55 5.33 -8.73
C VAL A 43 3.02 5.33 -10.20
N SER A 44 3.10 4.14 -10.80
CA SER A 44 3.37 4.02 -12.23
C SER A 44 2.37 3.08 -12.89
N PRO A 45 1.62 3.54 -13.92
CA PRO A 45 0.67 2.70 -14.65
C PRO A 45 1.29 1.44 -15.28
N LYS A 46 2.61 1.42 -15.46
CA LYS A 46 3.35 0.26 -15.97
C LYS A 46 3.21 -0.99 -15.09
N PHE A 47 2.88 -0.82 -13.81
CA PHE A 47 2.69 -1.93 -12.87
C PHE A 47 1.22 -2.38 -12.74
N PHE A 48 0.29 -1.71 -13.42
CA PHE A 48 -1.12 -2.08 -13.39
C PHE A 48 -1.36 -3.31 -14.25
N ARG A 49 -2.23 -4.21 -13.78
CA ARG A 49 -2.63 -5.39 -14.55
C ARG A 49 -3.91 -5.08 -15.33
N PRO A 50 -4.12 -5.69 -16.51
CA PRO A 50 -5.34 -5.49 -17.29
C PRO A 50 -6.63 -5.88 -16.54
N ALA A 51 -6.52 -6.81 -15.59
CA ALA A 51 -7.59 -7.20 -14.70
C ALA A 51 -7.10 -7.11 -13.26
N GLU A 52 -7.74 -6.26 -12.46
CA GLU A 52 -7.43 -6.05 -11.06
C GLU A 52 -8.44 -6.78 -10.16
N VAL A 53 -7.99 -7.15 -8.97
CA VAL A 53 -8.82 -7.75 -7.92
C VAL A 53 -8.77 -6.83 -6.72
N ASP A 54 -9.92 -6.24 -6.36
CA ASP A 54 -9.98 -5.19 -5.34
C ASP A 54 -9.64 -5.68 -3.92
N LEU A 55 -10.09 -6.89 -3.57
CA LEU A 55 -9.95 -7.41 -2.22
C LEU A 55 -9.88 -8.94 -2.22
N LEU A 56 -8.88 -9.47 -1.51
CA LEU A 56 -8.74 -10.89 -1.21
C LEU A 56 -8.75 -11.07 0.31
N VAL A 57 -9.85 -11.60 0.84
CA VAL A 57 -9.98 -11.94 2.26
C VAL A 57 -10.48 -13.38 2.38
N GLY A 58 -9.59 -14.27 2.83
CA GLY A 58 -9.92 -15.66 3.08
C GLY A 58 -10.61 -15.85 4.43
N ARG A 59 -11.47 -16.87 4.54
CA ARG A 59 -12.10 -17.30 5.79
C ARG A 59 -11.55 -18.68 6.21
N PRO A 60 -10.65 -18.75 7.21
CA PRO A 60 -9.91 -19.98 7.52
C PRO A 60 -10.59 -20.89 8.58
N ASP A 61 -11.87 -20.67 8.91
CA ASP A 61 -12.56 -21.37 10.02
C ASP A 61 -12.41 -22.90 9.97
N LYS A 62 -12.58 -23.48 8.78
CA LYS A 62 -12.43 -24.93 8.56
C LYS A 62 -11.04 -25.45 8.90
N ALA A 63 -9.99 -24.67 8.61
CA ALA A 63 -8.62 -25.07 8.93
C ALA A 63 -8.40 -25.00 10.45
N ARG A 64 -8.88 -23.93 11.10
CA ARG A 64 -8.79 -23.76 12.55
C ARG A 64 -9.52 -24.84 13.34
N GLU A 65 -10.61 -25.37 12.80
CA GLU A 65 -11.38 -26.46 13.44
C GLU A 65 -10.73 -27.84 13.27
N LYS A 66 -9.89 -28.07 12.24
CA LYS A 66 -9.51 -29.41 11.80
C LYS A 66 -8.00 -29.69 11.76
N LEU A 67 -7.16 -28.67 11.86
CA LEU A 67 -5.70 -28.75 11.76
C LEU A 67 -5.07 -28.09 13.00
#